data_AF-A0A816QLR9-F1
#
_entry.id   AF-A0A816QLR9-F1
#
_cell.length_a   1.000
_cell.length_b   1.000
_cell.length_c   1.000
_cell.angle_alpha   90.00
_cell.angle_beta   90.00
_cell.angle_gamma   90.00
#
_symmetry.space_group_name_H-M   'P 1'
#
loop_
_entity.id
_entity.type
_entity.pdbx_description
1 polymer ?
#
loop_
_entity_poly.entity_id
_entity_poly.type
_entity_poly.pdbx_seq_one_letter_code
_entity_poly.pdbx_strand_id
1 'polypeptide(L)'
;MENMLGLLRLHVIKGFNLAIRDSKSSDPYVIVRMGQQKVRTRVVKKNLNPEWNEDLTLSISDPVLPIKIPSGSKTSSEDSEGTVIMKIQASRQNCLSEESKIVWNKGKIVQNMFLKLQNVECGEVEIQLEWIDVSGLLSIKEDEDVAY
;
A
#
# COMPACT_ATOMS: atom_id res chain seq x y z
N MET A 1 22.61 -13.78 -0.71
CA MET A 1 21.24 -14.16 -0.31
C MET A 1 20.41 -12.89 -0.37
N GLU A 2 19.29 -12.90 -1.10
CA GLU A 2 18.38 -11.75 -1.10
C GLU A 2 17.71 -11.69 0.26
N ASN A 3 18.10 -10.72 1.10
CA ASN A 3 17.48 -10.52 2.41
C ASN A 3 16.10 -9.87 2.20
N MET A 4 15.08 -10.70 1.95
CA MET A 4 13.69 -10.26 1.98
C MET A 4 13.32 -9.87 3.42
N LEU A 5 12.84 -8.65 3.62
CA LEU A 5 12.48 -8.09 4.92
C LEU A 5 10.99 -8.21 5.22
N GLY A 6 10.16 -8.31 4.19
CA GLY A 6 8.71 -8.40 4.35
C GLY A 6 7.98 -8.32 3.03
N LEU A 7 6.65 -8.38 3.12
CA LEU A 7 5.75 -8.17 2.01
C LEU A 7 4.95 -6.89 2.22
N LEU A 8 4.84 -6.08 1.17
CA LEU A 8 3.94 -4.95 1.12
C LEU A 8 2.68 -5.38 0.37
N ARG A 9 1.55 -5.41 1.08
CA ARG A 9 0.23 -5.62 0.49
C ARG A 9 -0.39 -4.28 0.13
N LEU A 10 -0.80 -4.14 -1.12
CA LEU A 10 -1.53 -3.00 -1.66
C LEU A 10 -2.96 -3.44 -1.97
N HIS A 11 -3.91 -2.98 -1.17
CA HIS A 11 -5.32 -3.11 -1.48
C HIS A 11 -5.73 -1.96 -2.39
N VAL A 12 -5.92 -2.25 -3.68
CA VAL A 12 -6.39 -1.27 -4.67
C VAL A 12 -7.92 -1.26 -4.62
N ILE A 13 -8.49 -0.20 -4.04
CA ILE A 13 -9.92 -0.15 -3.71
C ILE A 13 -10.70 0.27 -4.95
N LYS A 14 -10.57 1.54 -5.36
CA LYS A 14 -11.35 2.10 -6.46
C LYS A 14 -10.68 3.30 -7.12
N GLY A 15 -11.15 3.62 -8.32
CA GLY A 15 -10.83 4.84 -9.04
C GLY A 15 -12.01 5.81 -8.97
N PHE A 16 -11.71 7.10 -9.03
CA PHE A 16 -12.70 8.17 -9.03
C PHE A 16 -12.49 9.11 -10.20
N ASN A 17 -13.56 9.37 -10.96
CA ASN A 17 -13.57 10.31 -12.07
C ASN A 17 -12.36 10.16 -13.01
N LEU A 18 -12.08 8.92 -13.41
CA LEU A 18 -10.96 8.63 -14.28
C LEU A 18 -11.16 9.26 -15.66
N ALA A 19 -10.05 9.59 -16.29
CA ALA A 19 -10.01 10.17 -17.62
C ALA A 19 -10.61 9.25 -18.70
N ILE A 20 -11.34 9.83 -19.65
CA ILE A 20 -11.92 9.12 -20.81
C ILE A 20 -10.80 8.87 -21.83
N ARG A 21 -10.63 7.61 -22.25
CA ARG A 21 -9.61 7.20 -23.23
C ARG A 21 -10.17 6.41 -24.40
N ASP A 22 -11.43 6.00 -24.32
CA ASP A 22 -12.23 5.47 -25.43
C ASP A 22 -13.36 6.46 -25.79
N SER A 23 -14.27 6.11 -26.71
CA SER A 23 -15.28 7.05 -27.23
C SER A 23 -16.11 7.79 -26.16
N LYS A 24 -16.47 7.11 -25.07
CA LYS A 24 -17.32 7.67 -23.99
C LYS A 24 -16.89 7.23 -22.58
N SER A 25 -15.89 6.37 -22.47
CA SER A 25 -15.48 5.75 -21.20
C SER A 25 -14.03 5.25 -21.30
N SER A 26 -13.60 4.42 -20.35
CA SER A 26 -12.31 3.74 -20.32
C SER A 26 -12.45 2.33 -19.75
N ASP A 27 -11.48 1.48 -20.03
CA ASP A 27 -11.32 0.14 -19.44
C ASP A 27 -10.16 0.13 -18.41
N PRO A 28 -10.28 0.78 -17.24
CA PRO A 28 -9.15 1.04 -16.37
C PRO A 28 -8.64 -0.20 -15.61
N TYR A 29 -7.34 -0.18 -15.34
CA TYR A 29 -6.60 -1.10 -14.47
C TYR A 29 -5.40 -0.37 -13.88
N VAL A 30 -4.88 -0.86 -12.75
CA VAL A 30 -3.73 -0.27 -12.06
C VAL A 30 -2.52 -1.18 -12.24
N ILE A 31 -1.36 -0.61 -12.56
CA ILE A 31 -0.07 -1.29 -12.51
C ILE A 31 0.73 -0.70 -11.36
N VAL A 32 1.23 -1.55 -10.47
CA VAL A 32 2.19 -1.16 -9.44
C VAL A 32 3.56 -1.70 -9.82
N ARG A 33 4.58 -0.85 -9.72
CA ARG A 33 5.99 -1.21 -9.99
C ARG A 33 6.84 -0.87 -8.79
N MET A 34 7.75 -1.76 -8.43
CA MET A 34 8.72 -1.55 -7.37
C MET A 34 10.00 -2.32 -7.68
N GLY A 35 11.08 -1.60 -7.97
CA GLY A 35 12.30 -2.22 -8.51
C GLY A 35 12.00 -2.99 -9.80
N GLN A 36 12.34 -4.29 -9.82
CA GLN A 36 12.07 -5.20 -10.94
C GLN A 36 10.66 -5.81 -10.90
N GLN A 37 9.93 -5.67 -9.79
CA GLN A 37 8.61 -6.26 -9.62
C GLN A 37 7.54 -5.39 -10.30
N LYS A 38 6.59 -6.07 -10.96
CA LYS A 38 5.45 -5.46 -11.63
C LYS A 38 4.22 -6.33 -11.43
N VAL A 39 3.20 -5.77 -10.78
CA VAL A 39 1.90 -6.42 -10.54
C VAL A 39 0.79 -5.51 -11.07
N ARG A 40 -0.38 -6.07 -11.37
CA ARG A 40 -1.51 -5.32 -11.91
C ARG A 40 -2.85 -5.86 -11.42
N THR A 41 -3.84 -5.00 -11.38
CA THR A 41 -5.23 -5.40 -11.13
C THR A 41 -5.90 -5.97 -12.37
N ARG A 42 -7.10 -6.53 -12.19
CA ARG A 42 -8.03 -6.80 -13.30
C ARG A 42 -8.45 -5.51 -14.02
N VAL A 43 -8.86 -5.68 -15.26
CA VAL A 43 -9.49 -4.62 -16.05
C VAL A 43 -10.97 -4.53 -15.70
N VAL A 44 -11.46 -3.34 -15.38
CA VAL A 44 -12.89 -3.06 -15.26
C VAL A 44 -13.35 -2.38 -16.54
N LYS A 45 -14.40 -2.91 -17.19
CA LYS A 45 -14.83 -2.42 -18.50
C LYS A 45 -15.71 -1.19 -18.42
N LYS A 46 -15.45 -0.21 -19.30
CA LYS A 46 -16.28 0.98 -19.55
C LYS A 46 -16.73 1.71 -18.29
N ASN A 47 -15.85 1.86 -17.31
CA ASN A 47 -16.19 2.50 -16.04
C ASN A 47 -15.11 3.51 -15.62
N LEU A 48 -15.51 4.77 -15.41
CA LEU A 48 -14.61 5.83 -14.93
C LEU A 48 -14.55 5.90 -13.40
N ASN A 49 -15.35 5.11 -12.70
CA ASN A 49 -15.33 4.92 -11.25
C ASN A 49 -15.25 3.42 -10.92
N PRO A 50 -14.17 2.73 -11.37
CA PRO A 50 -14.04 1.29 -11.20
C PRO A 50 -13.84 0.93 -9.72
N GLU A 51 -14.47 -0.16 -9.28
CA GLU A 51 -14.14 -0.81 -8.02
C GLU A 51 -13.32 -2.07 -8.30
N TRP A 52 -12.03 -2.03 -7.93
CA TRP A 52 -11.14 -3.18 -8.06
C TRP A 52 -11.22 -4.04 -6.81
N ASN A 53 -11.15 -3.46 -5.61
CA ASN A 53 -11.10 -4.20 -4.34
C ASN A 53 -10.15 -5.40 -4.44
N GLU A 54 -8.93 -5.17 -4.92
CA GLU A 54 -7.98 -6.22 -5.29
C GLU A 54 -6.66 -6.04 -4.55
N ASP A 55 -6.20 -7.11 -3.90
CA ASP A 55 -4.92 -7.15 -3.19
C ASP A 55 -3.79 -7.51 -4.15
N LEU A 56 -2.78 -6.65 -4.23
CA LEU A 56 -1.52 -6.89 -4.91
C LEU A 56 -0.39 -6.94 -3.88
N THR A 57 0.52 -7.91 -3.99
CA THR A 57 1.61 -8.08 -3.03
C THR A 57 2.97 -7.91 -3.70
N LEU A 58 3.87 -7.18 -3.05
CA LEU A 58 5.24 -6.95 -3.49
C LEU A 58 6.23 -7.34 -2.37
N SER A 59 7.36 -7.95 -2.73
CA SER A 59 8.42 -8.31 -1.78
C SER A 59 9.39 -7.16 -1.56
N ILE A 60 9.71 -6.84 -0.31
CA ILE A 60 10.61 -5.75 0.06
C ILE A 60 11.94 -6.35 0.51
N SER A 61 13.03 -6.06 -0.19
CA SER A 61 14.38 -6.53 0.14
C SER A 61 15.29 -5.44 0.72
N ASP A 62 14.95 -4.16 0.53
CA ASP A 62 15.66 -3.01 1.08
C ASP A 62 14.63 -1.91 1.40
N PRO A 63 14.38 -1.57 2.67
CA PRO A 63 13.47 -0.51 3.02
C PRO A 63 14.28 0.79 3.03
N VAL A 64 13.86 1.77 2.25
CA VAL A 64 14.52 3.09 2.20
C VAL A 64 14.58 3.77 3.59
N LEU A 65 13.88 3.27 4.62
CA LEU A 65 13.90 3.80 5.98
C LEU A 65 13.75 2.69 7.05
N PRO A 66 14.65 2.57 8.04
CA PRO A 66 14.36 1.84 9.26
C PRO A 66 13.37 2.65 10.12
N ILE A 67 12.09 2.27 10.10
CA ILE A 67 11.09 2.82 11.03
C ILE A 67 11.34 2.19 12.40
N LYS A 68 11.94 2.96 13.32
CA LYS A 68 11.95 2.58 14.74
C LYS A 68 10.54 2.79 15.29
N ILE A 69 9.83 1.70 15.56
CA ILE A 69 8.54 1.76 16.28
C ILE A 69 8.81 2.38 17.66
N PRO A 70 8.17 3.50 18.04
CA PRO A 70 8.37 4.07 19.37
C PRO A 70 7.86 3.08 20.44
N SER A 71 8.76 2.57 21.30
CA SER A 71 8.35 1.88 22.53
C SER A 71 7.92 2.93 23.57
N GLY A 72 6.76 3.53 23.35
CA GLY A 72 6.20 4.56 24.23
C GLY A 72 4.88 4.08 24.82
N SER A 73 4.92 3.53 26.03
CA SER A 73 3.71 3.38 26.84
C SER A 73 3.17 4.77 27.18
N LYS A 74 2.09 5.19 26.54
CA LYS A 74 1.16 6.19 27.09
C LYS A 74 -0.28 5.77 26.82
N THR A 75 -0.91 5.40 27.91
CA THR A 75 -2.35 5.26 28.12
C THR A 75 -3.06 6.60 27.92
N SER A 76 -4.02 6.68 27.00
CA SER A 76 -5.27 7.45 27.18
C SER A 76 -6.15 7.31 25.94
N SER A 77 -7.40 6.92 26.20
CA SER A 77 -8.56 6.71 25.32
C SER A 77 -8.46 5.62 24.26
N GLU A 78 -9.33 4.63 24.43
CA GLU A 78 -9.77 3.66 23.42
C GLU A 78 -10.44 4.38 22.25
N ASP A 79 -9.64 5.01 21.39
CA ASP A 79 -10.09 5.33 20.05
C ASP A 79 -9.86 4.09 19.19
N SER A 80 -10.95 3.45 18.78
CA SER A 80 -11.00 2.22 17.96
C SER A 80 -10.22 2.25 16.63
N GLU A 81 -9.51 3.34 16.33
CA GLU A 81 -8.83 3.61 15.06
C GLU A 81 -7.32 3.30 15.06
N GLY A 82 -6.70 2.98 16.20
CA GLY A 82 -5.28 2.63 16.29
C GLY A 82 -4.34 3.84 16.51
N THR A 83 -3.04 3.58 16.66
CA THR A 83 -2.04 4.61 16.99
C THR A 83 -1.45 5.24 15.74
N VAL A 84 -1.60 6.55 15.56
CA VAL A 84 -0.98 7.28 14.43
C VAL A 84 0.53 7.34 14.63
N ILE A 85 1.28 6.77 13.69
CA ILE A 85 2.75 6.76 13.65
C ILE A 85 3.27 8.01 12.95
N MET A 86 2.68 8.35 11.80
CA MET A 86 3.12 9.44 10.93
C MET A 86 1.94 9.99 10.13
N LYS A 87 2.00 11.28 9.83
CA LYS A 87 1.07 11.96 8.92
C LYS A 87 1.86 12.51 7.73
N ILE A 88 1.35 12.31 6.52
CA ILE A 88 1.95 12.79 5.28
C ILE A 88 0.95 13.74 4.63
N GLN A 89 1.33 15.02 4.54
CA GLN A 89 0.48 16.04 3.91
C GLN A 89 0.53 15.94 2.39
N ALA A 90 -0.61 16.20 1.75
CA ALA A 90 -0.67 16.48 0.32
C ALA A 90 0.22 17.68 -0.01
N SER A 91 1.04 17.56 -1.05
CA SER A 91 1.95 18.63 -1.46
C SER A 91 2.27 18.55 -2.95
N ARG A 92 2.89 19.60 -3.49
CA ARG A 92 3.38 19.61 -4.88
C ARG A 92 4.50 18.60 -5.15
N GLN A 93 5.08 18.01 -4.11
CA GLN A 93 6.17 17.03 -4.20
C GLN A 93 5.67 15.58 -4.15
N ASN A 94 4.38 15.35 -3.94
CA ASN A 94 3.79 14.01 -3.91
C ASN A 94 2.48 13.96 -4.71
N CYS A 95 1.89 12.78 -4.81
CA CYS A 95 0.65 12.55 -5.54
C CYS A 95 -0.59 12.48 -4.62
N LEU A 96 -0.46 12.79 -3.32
CA LEU A 96 -1.59 12.69 -2.40
C LEU A 96 -2.60 13.82 -2.69
N SER A 97 -3.89 13.49 -2.76
CA SER A 97 -4.97 14.49 -2.83
C SER A 97 -5.40 14.99 -1.45
N GLU A 98 -5.14 14.22 -0.39
CA GLU A 98 -5.43 14.57 1.01
C GLU A 98 -4.35 14.06 1.99
N GLU A 99 -4.49 14.38 3.29
CA GLU A 99 -3.58 13.88 4.35
C GLU A 99 -3.68 12.35 4.44
N SER A 100 -2.53 11.67 4.33
CA SER A 100 -2.42 10.23 4.57
C SER A 100 -1.81 9.98 5.94
N LYS A 101 -2.44 9.09 6.72
CA LYS A 101 -1.95 8.67 8.04
C LYS A 101 -1.42 7.25 7.97
N ILE A 102 -0.22 7.05 8.51
CA ILE A 102 0.33 5.72 8.80
C ILE A 102 -0.06 5.38 10.22
N VAL A 103 -0.77 4.27 10.40
CA VAL A 103 -1.38 3.87 11.66
C VAL A 103 -0.92 2.47 12.06
N TRP A 104 -0.51 2.32 13.31
CA TRP A 104 -0.35 1.01 13.96
C TRP A 104 -1.71 0.56 14.50
N ASN A 105 -2.29 -0.49 13.92
CA ASN A 105 -3.57 -1.02 14.34
C ASN A 105 -3.51 -2.54 14.46
N LYS A 106 -3.80 -3.09 15.65
CA LYS A 106 -3.88 -4.54 15.92
C LYS A 106 -2.68 -5.35 15.40
N GLY A 107 -1.46 -4.85 15.61
CA GLY A 107 -0.22 -5.53 15.19
C GLY A 107 0.16 -5.33 13.73
N LYS A 108 -0.52 -4.44 13.00
CA LYS A 108 -0.28 -4.15 11.58
C LYS A 108 -0.01 -2.66 11.38
N ILE A 109 0.88 -2.35 10.44
CA ILE A 109 1.05 -0.99 9.92
C ILE A 109 0.16 -0.84 8.70
N VAL A 110 -0.76 0.12 8.75
CA VAL A 110 -1.72 0.41 7.68
C VAL A 110 -1.60 1.87 7.25
N GLN A 111 -1.68 2.13 5.95
CA GLN A 111 -1.71 3.49 5.40
C GLN A 111 -2.76 3.61 4.31
N ASN A 112 -3.75 4.49 4.51
CA ASN A 112 -4.73 4.85 3.48
C ASN A 112 -4.19 6.02 2.65
N MET A 113 -4.36 5.96 1.34
CA MET A 113 -3.93 7.01 0.41
C MET A 113 -4.96 7.23 -0.68
N PHE A 114 -5.23 8.50 -0.95
CA PHE A 114 -5.89 8.95 -2.17
C PHE A 114 -4.85 9.59 -3.06
N LEU A 115 -4.64 9.00 -4.23
CA LEU A 115 -3.60 9.38 -5.16
C LEU A 115 -4.20 10.07 -6.38
N LYS A 116 -3.86 11.34 -6.57
CA LYS A 116 -4.19 12.08 -7.77
C LYS A 116 -3.31 11.63 -8.94
N LEU A 117 -3.96 11.19 -10.01
CA LEU A 117 -3.27 10.76 -11.22
C LEU A 117 -2.55 11.96 -11.88
N GLN A 118 -1.32 11.71 -12.32
CA GLN A 118 -0.47 12.72 -12.96
C GLN A 118 -0.55 12.58 -14.48
N ASN A 119 -0.30 13.68 -15.20
CA ASN A 119 -0.33 13.73 -16.68
C ASN A 119 -1.67 13.31 -17.30
N VAL A 120 -2.75 13.44 -16.55
CA VAL A 120 -4.13 13.23 -16.99
C VAL A 120 -5.00 14.38 -16.46
N GLU A 121 -6.07 14.69 -17.17
CA GLU A 121 -6.99 15.80 -16.86
C GLU A 121 -7.78 15.60 -15.56
N CYS A 122 -8.04 14.34 -15.20
CA CYS A 122 -8.75 13.96 -13.99
C CYS A 122 -8.45 12.51 -13.62
N GLY A 123 -8.78 12.18 -12.38
CA GLY A 123 -8.70 10.82 -11.87
C GLY A 123 -7.96 10.76 -10.55
N GLU A 124 -8.55 10.04 -9.60
CA GLU A 124 -7.91 9.67 -8.34
C GLU A 124 -8.04 8.16 -8.13
N VAL A 125 -7.11 7.58 -7.37
CA VAL A 125 -7.13 6.18 -6.99
C VAL A 125 -7.00 6.08 -5.47
N GLU A 126 -7.91 5.36 -4.86
CA GLU A 126 -7.87 5.03 -3.44
C GLU A 126 -7.16 3.69 -3.25
N ILE A 127 -6.12 3.68 -2.42
CA ILE A 127 -5.37 2.49 -2.05
C ILE A 127 -5.12 2.44 -0.55
N GLN A 128 -4.99 1.23 -0.02
CA GLN A 128 -4.50 0.97 1.33
C GLN A 128 -3.24 0.10 1.26
N LEU A 129 -2.19 0.53 1.97
CA LEU A 129 -0.99 -0.27 2.18
C LEU A 129 -1.07 -0.99 3.53
N GLU A 130 -0.60 -2.23 3.55
CA GLU A 130 -0.38 -3.00 4.76
C GLU A 130 0.98 -3.68 4.71
N TRP A 131 1.76 -3.53 5.79
CA TRP A 131 3.00 -4.29 5.97
C TRP A 131 2.71 -5.69 6.53
N ILE A 132 3.28 -6.70 5.91
CA ILE A 132 3.24 -8.10 6.37
C ILE A 132 4.67 -8.51 6.71
N ASP A 133 4.93 -8.69 8.01
CA ASP A 133 6.20 -9.23 8.49
C ASP A 133 6.25 -10.75 8.22
N VAL A 134 7.27 -11.17 7.48
CA VAL A 134 7.55 -12.58 7.15
C VAL A 134 8.84 -13.08 7.78
N SER A 135 9.52 -12.24 8.57
CA SER A 135 10.80 -12.57 9.21
C SER A 135 10.66 -13.77 10.15
N GLY A 136 9.56 -13.85 10.89
CA GLY A 136 9.25 -14.97 11.78
C GLY A 136 8.90 -16.29 11.08
N LEU A 137 8.65 -16.29 9.76
CA LEU A 137 8.45 -17.50 8.95
C LEU A 137 9.76 -18.03 8.37
N LEU A 138 10.74 -17.15 8.12
CA LEU A 138 12.04 -17.53 7.59
C LEU A 138 12.90 -18.21 8.67
N SER A 139 12.80 -17.77 9.93
CA SER A 139 13.53 -18.37 11.06
C SER A 139 13.17 -19.85 11.30
N ILE A 140 11.95 -20.29 10.95
CA ILE A 140 11.50 -21.67 11.18
C ILE A 140 12.13 -22.62 10.16
N LYS A 141 12.45 -22.15 8.95
CA LYS A 141 13.05 -22.98 7.90
C LYS A 141 14.53 -23.26 8.14
N GLU A 142 15.25 -22.33 8.75
CA GLU A 142 16.69 -22.51 9.02
C GLU A 142 16.93 -23.59 10.10
N ASP A 143 15.99 -23.81 11.02
CA ASP A 143 16.13 -24.82 12.07
C ASP A 143 15.87 -26.27 11.59
N GLU A 144 15.13 -26.49 10.50
CA GLU A 144 14.90 -27.84 9.94
C GLU A 144 16.07 -28.35 9.07
N ASP A 145 16.91 -27.45 8.54
CA ASP A 145 18.04 -27.81 7.67
C ASP A 145 19.36 -28.12 8.43
N VAL A 146 19.38 -28.07 9.77
CA VAL A 146 20.57 -28.38 10.61
C VAL A 146 20.53 -29.78 11.24
N ALA A 147 19.59 -30.63 10.82
CA ALA A 147 19.46 -31.98 11.36
C ALA A 147 20.00 -33.06 10.41
N TYR A 148 21.30 -33.05 10.06
CA TYR A 148 22.06 -34.23 9.60
C TYR A 148 23.56 -34.12 9.89
#